data_AF-A0AAU7GYW9-F1
#
_entry.id   AF-A0AAU7GYW9-F1
#
_cell.length_a   1.000
_cell.length_b   1.000
_cell.length_c   1.000
_cell.angle_alpha   90.00
_cell.angle_beta   90.00
_cell.angle_gamma   90.00
#
_symmetry.space_group_name_H-M   'P 1'
#
loop_
_entity.id
_entity.type
_entity.pdbx_description
1 polymer ?
#
loop_
_entity_poly.entity_id
_entity_poly.type
_entity_poly.pdbx_seq_one_letter_code
_entity_poly.pdbx_strand_id
1 'polypeptide(L)'
;MPKTRTNKINLSISYSELSRRYGYDVSVISRDWVNRGLDCTKTEPEIYEWIRENVLAPLRNTDTKEQIEQERLKKLKAEAALAELELDEKNGEVISTAYIEQVLTEYLFQVKTAMRAIPSKAYLELFAQTDAKDLRDLLKTEIDKTLYQLGSMEFELPTDEEILEYGNEQNKTYEDITESTTDNTTAENPEYE
;
A
#
# COMPACT_ATOMS: atom_id res chain seq x y z
N MET A 1 8.16 3.68 79.52
CA MET A 1 8.32 2.85 78.30
C MET A 1 9.36 3.47 77.40
N PRO A 2 10.58 2.94 77.31
CA PRO A 2 11.53 3.37 76.29
C PRO A 2 11.25 2.56 75.01
N LYS A 3 10.90 3.27 73.92
CA LYS A 3 10.78 2.65 72.59
C LYS A 3 12.18 2.28 72.11
N THR A 4 12.44 0.98 72.06
CA THR A 4 13.66 0.38 71.55
C THR A 4 13.94 0.91 70.14
N ARG A 5 15.15 1.44 69.96
CA ARG A 5 15.73 1.87 68.68
C ARG A 5 15.46 0.83 67.59
N THR A 6 14.84 1.28 66.51
CA THR A 6 14.73 0.56 65.25
C THR A 6 16.13 0.23 64.71
N ASN A 7 16.27 -1.00 64.22
CA ASN A 7 17.46 -1.54 63.57
C ASN A 7 18.10 -0.53 62.61
N LYS A 8 19.35 -0.14 62.88
CA LYS A 8 20.19 0.52 61.86
C LYS A 8 20.57 -0.54 60.84
N ILE A 9 19.88 -0.56 59.72
CA ILE A 9 20.37 -1.21 58.50
C ILE A 9 21.71 -0.54 58.19
N ASN A 10 22.79 -1.31 58.14
CA ASN A 10 24.12 -0.81 57.79
C ASN A 10 24.13 -0.46 56.30
N LEU A 11 23.75 0.79 56.00
CA LEU A 11 23.86 1.36 54.67
C LEU A 11 25.33 1.70 54.42
N SER A 12 25.86 1.30 53.26
CA SER A 12 27.22 1.66 52.84
C SER A 12 27.33 3.14 52.52
N ILE A 13 26.26 3.72 51.97
CA ILE A 13 26.11 5.16 51.73
C ILE A 13 24.72 5.62 52.15
N SER A 14 24.65 6.75 52.85
CA SER A 14 23.37 7.36 53.26
C SER A 14 22.68 8.03 52.08
N TYR A 15 21.35 8.00 52.07
CA TYR A 15 20.53 8.75 51.09
C TYR A 15 20.83 10.26 51.09
N SER A 16 21.22 10.82 52.25
CA SER A 16 21.65 12.22 52.36
C SER A 16 22.95 12.52 51.61
N GLU A 17 23.86 11.54 51.56
CA GLU A 17 25.15 11.67 50.91
C GLU A 17 24.98 11.56 49.39
N LEU A 18 24.15 10.62 48.92
CA LEU A 18 23.75 10.54 47.51
C LEU A 18 23.02 11.81 47.05
N SER A 19 22.14 12.37 47.89
CA SER A 19 21.44 13.63 47.63
C SER A 19 22.40 14.79 47.43
N ARG A 20 23.39 14.95 48.32
CA ARG A 20 24.41 16.00 48.20
C ARG A 20 25.28 15.86 46.95
N ARG A 21 25.62 14.62 46.55
CA ARG A 21 26.51 14.36 45.40
C ARG A 21 25.84 14.52 44.04
N TYR A 22 24.61 14.04 43.91
CA TYR A 22 23.89 14.05 42.63
C TYR A 22 22.86 15.19 42.52
N GLY A 23 22.66 15.97 43.59
CA GLY A 23 21.77 17.13 43.60
C GLY A 23 20.27 16.80 43.61
N TYR A 24 19.91 15.55 43.91
CA TYR A 24 18.50 15.12 44.03
C TYR A 24 18.00 15.24 45.46
N ASP A 25 16.69 15.47 45.62
CA ASP A 25 16.06 15.47 46.94
C ASP A 25 16.14 14.06 47.59
N VAL A 26 16.36 14.02 48.90
CA VAL A 26 16.44 12.78 49.69
C VAL A 26 15.17 11.93 49.53
N SER A 27 14.01 12.55 49.34
CA SER A 27 12.74 11.88 49.06
C SER A 27 12.73 11.16 47.71
N VAL A 28 13.35 11.72 46.68
CA VAL A 28 13.45 11.11 45.33
C VAL A 28 14.35 9.88 45.39
N ILE A 29 15.47 9.95 46.11
CA ILE A 29 16.38 8.82 46.26
C ILE A 29 15.72 7.71 47.10
N SER A 30 15.16 8.06 48.25
CA SER A 30 14.59 7.08 49.19
C SER A 30 13.28 6.46 48.74
N ARG A 31 12.50 7.14 47.88
CA ARG A 31 11.24 6.61 47.34
C ARG A 31 11.42 6.11 45.92
N ASP A 32 11.82 6.98 45.00
CA ASP A 32 11.81 6.65 43.58
C ASP A 32 12.98 5.74 43.20
N TRP A 33 14.20 6.01 43.67
CA TRP A 33 15.36 5.17 43.29
C TRP A 33 15.31 3.82 43.99
N VAL A 34 14.94 3.79 45.28
CA VAL A 34 14.73 2.53 46.02
C VAL A 34 13.61 1.70 45.38
N ASN A 35 12.47 2.31 44.98
CA ASN A 35 11.40 1.58 44.28
C ASN A 35 11.83 1.05 42.90
N ARG A 36 12.78 1.72 42.24
CA ARG A 36 13.38 1.26 40.97
C ARG A 36 14.42 0.16 41.16
N GLY A 37 14.79 -0.18 42.40
CA GLY A 37 15.72 -1.27 42.72
C GLY A 37 17.09 -0.82 43.24
N LEU A 38 17.25 0.43 43.68
CA LEU A 38 18.47 0.88 44.35
C LEU A 38 18.63 0.19 45.71
N ASP A 39 19.69 -0.58 45.87
CA ASP A 39 20.06 -1.21 47.14
C ASP A 39 21.27 -0.50 47.76
N CYS A 40 21.03 0.31 48.79
CA CYS A 40 22.07 1.06 49.50
C CYS A 40 22.82 0.24 50.57
N THR A 41 22.57 -1.07 50.66
CA THR A 41 23.33 -2.00 51.52
C THR A 41 24.51 -2.65 50.80
N LYS A 42 24.55 -2.54 49.47
CA LYS A 42 25.63 -3.03 48.59
C LYS A 42 26.88 -2.16 48.65
N THR A 43 27.96 -2.57 47.99
CA THR A 43 29.19 -1.78 47.99
C THR A 43 29.02 -0.47 47.22
N GLU A 44 29.73 0.59 47.64
CA GLU A 44 29.69 1.90 46.96
C GLU A 44 29.86 1.85 45.42
N PRO A 45 30.79 1.07 44.83
CA PRO A 45 30.93 1.02 43.37
C PRO A 45 29.70 0.46 42.65
N GLU A 46 29.06 -0.57 43.20
CA GLU A 46 27.83 -1.16 42.63
C GLU A 46 26.66 -0.16 42.67
N ILE A 47 26.60 0.66 43.72
CA ILE A 47 25.62 1.73 43.86
C ILE A 47 25.82 2.81 42.79
N TYR A 48 27.07 3.23 42.55
CA TYR A 48 27.37 4.22 41.51
C TYR A 48 27.11 3.69 40.10
N GLU A 49 27.39 2.42 39.85
CA GLU A 49 27.12 1.77 38.57
C GLU A 49 25.61 1.70 38.30
N TRP A 50 24.82 1.29 39.29
CA TRP A 50 23.37 1.29 39.17
C TRP A 50 22.81 2.70 38.89
N ILE A 51 23.30 3.73 39.59
CA ILE A 51 22.88 5.13 39.38
C ILE A 51 23.24 5.58 37.96
N ARG A 52 24.42 5.23 37.46
CA ARG A 52 24.85 5.58 36.10
C ARG A 52 23.92 4.97 35.07
N GLU A 53 23.59 3.69 35.21
CA GLU A 53 22.77 2.96 34.24
C GLU A 53 21.28 3.30 34.31
N ASN A 54 20.73 3.50 35.52
CA ASN A 54 19.29 3.63 35.71
C ASN A 54 18.81 5.07 35.86
N VAL A 55 19.71 6.01 36.19
CA VAL A 55 19.36 7.42 36.38
C VAL A 55 20.02 8.29 35.32
N LEU A 56 21.33 8.15 35.09
CA LEU A 56 22.06 9.04 34.17
C LEU A 56 21.94 8.63 32.70
N ALA A 57 22.00 7.34 32.37
CA ALA A 57 21.90 6.87 30.99
C ALA A 57 20.53 7.15 30.34
N PRO A 58 19.38 6.99 31.01
CA PRO A 58 18.07 7.29 30.41
C PRO A 58 17.86 8.78 30.13
N LEU A 59 18.47 9.67 30.93
CA LEU A 59 18.46 11.12 30.69
C LEU A 59 19.28 11.50 29.46
N ARG A 60 20.32 10.73 29.14
CA ARG A 60 21.13 10.91 27.93
C ARG A 60 20.49 10.26 26.70
N ASN A 61 19.81 9.14 26.91
CA ASN A 61 19.08 8.36 25.91
C ASN A 61 17.58 8.74 25.84
N THR A 62 17.22 9.99 26.13
CA THR A 62 15.90 10.51 25.77
C THR A 62 15.89 10.76 24.25
N ASP A 63 15.93 9.63 23.53
CA ASP A 63 16.01 9.40 22.09
C ASP A 63 14.82 9.98 21.32
N THR A 64 13.85 10.60 22.01
CA THR A 64 12.70 11.25 21.37
C THR A 64 13.11 12.35 20.41
N LYS A 65 14.15 13.15 20.70
CA LYS A 65 14.61 14.18 19.75
C LYS A 65 15.23 13.58 18.50
N GLU A 66 16.01 12.53 18.63
CA GLU A 66 16.69 11.87 17.52
C GLU A 66 15.69 11.07 16.67
N GLN A 67 14.75 10.36 17.30
CA GLN A 67 13.62 9.72 16.62
C GLN A 67 12.72 10.74 15.90
N ILE A 68 12.41 11.88 16.52
CA ILE A 68 11.63 12.94 15.85
C ILE A 68 12.37 13.49 14.63
N GLU A 69 13.69 13.66 14.73
CA GLU A 69 14.50 14.15 13.62
C GLU A 69 14.56 13.11 12.49
N GLN A 70 14.72 11.83 12.82
CA GLN A 70 14.68 10.74 11.83
C GLN A 70 13.33 10.66 11.11
N GLU A 71 12.21 10.75 11.83
CA GLU A 71 10.88 10.74 11.24
C GLU A 71 10.62 12.01 10.39
N ARG A 72 11.12 13.17 10.82
CA ARG A 72 11.08 14.40 10.01
C ARG A 72 11.89 14.27 8.73
N LEU A 73 13.08 13.69 8.79
CA LEU A 73 13.92 13.44 7.61
C LEU A 73 13.25 12.46 6.65
N LYS A 74 12.59 11.41 7.15
CA LYS A 74 11.80 10.49 6.30
C LYS A 74 10.64 11.22 5.63
N LYS A 75 9.90 12.05 6.37
CA LYS A 75 8.81 12.85 5.82
C LYS A 75 9.30 13.80 4.73
N LEU A 76 10.39 14.53 4.97
CA LEU A 76 10.96 15.47 4.00
C LEU A 76 11.47 14.75 2.75
N LYS A 77 12.04 13.55 2.89
CA LYS A 77 12.43 12.71 1.73
C LYS A 77 11.21 12.25 0.93
N ALA A 78 10.14 11.85 1.60
CA ALA A 78 8.90 11.45 0.92
C ALA A 78 8.25 12.63 0.19
N GLU A 79 8.23 13.82 0.81
CA GLU A 79 7.74 15.06 0.18
C GLU A 79 8.59 15.45 -1.03
N ALA A 80 9.91 15.32 -0.95
CA ALA A 80 10.80 15.57 -2.10
C ALA A 80 10.56 14.58 -3.25
N ALA A 81 10.39 13.29 -2.94
CA ALA A 81 10.08 12.27 -3.96
C ALA A 81 8.71 12.49 -4.61
N LEU A 82 7.71 12.93 -3.84
CA LEU A 82 6.40 13.31 -4.40
C LEU A 82 6.52 14.53 -5.31
N ALA A 83 7.29 15.55 -4.92
CA ALA A 83 7.50 16.73 -5.74
C ALA A 83 8.25 16.41 -7.05
N GLU A 84 9.16 15.44 -7.04
CA GLU A 84 9.85 14.93 -8.23
C GLU A 84 8.86 14.21 -9.15
N LEU A 85 8.03 13.31 -8.62
CA LEU A 85 6.98 12.63 -9.39
C LEU A 85 5.96 13.62 -9.99
N GLU A 86 5.54 14.64 -9.25
CA GLU A 86 4.64 15.69 -9.75
C GLU A 86 5.29 16.54 -10.86
N LEU A 87 6.60 16.75 -10.79
CA LEU A 87 7.36 17.46 -11.82
C LEU A 87 7.45 16.60 -13.08
N ASP A 88 7.74 15.31 -12.93
CA ASP A 88 7.85 14.35 -14.03
C ASP A 88 6.49 14.11 -14.72
N GLU A 89 5.40 14.11 -13.96
CA GLU A 89 4.04 14.07 -14.49
C GLU A 89 3.74 15.32 -15.35
N LYS A 90 4.12 16.51 -14.88
CA LYS A 90 3.96 17.76 -15.65
C LYS A 90 4.85 17.81 -16.89
N ASN A 91 6.02 17.18 -16.84
CA ASN A 91 6.92 17.05 -17.98
C ASN A 91 6.47 15.94 -18.96
N GLY A 92 5.45 15.15 -18.60
CA GLY A 92 4.93 14.06 -19.42
C GLY A 92 5.82 12.81 -19.45
N GLU A 93 6.76 12.69 -18.52
CA GLU A 93 7.66 11.54 -18.41
C GLU A 93 7.03 10.40 -17.59
N VAL A 94 6.12 10.72 -16.68
CA VAL A 94 5.41 9.76 -15.82
C VAL A 94 3.90 9.91 -16.00
N ILE A 95 3.23 8.78 -16.22
CA ILE A 95 1.76 8.70 -16.31
C ILE A 95 1.30 7.61 -15.34
N SER A 96 0.15 7.85 -14.69
CA SER A 96 -0.48 6.86 -13.82
C SER A 96 -0.81 5.58 -14.58
N THR A 97 -0.38 4.43 -14.03
CA THR A 97 -0.69 3.12 -14.64
C THR A 97 -2.19 2.87 -14.71
N ALA A 98 -2.94 3.32 -13.71
CA ALA A 98 -4.40 3.19 -13.67
C ALA A 98 -5.07 3.95 -14.82
N TYR A 99 -4.52 5.12 -15.18
CA TYR A 99 -5.02 5.90 -16.32
C TYR A 99 -4.76 5.17 -17.65
N ILE A 100 -3.56 4.60 -17.83
CA ILE A 100 -3.23 3.81 -19.01
C ILE A 100 -4.14 2.58 -19.13
N GLU A 101 -4.37 1.87 -18.04
CA GLU A 101 -5.25 0.70 -18.00
C GLU A 101 -6.66 1.04 -18.43
N GLN A 102 -7.21 2.15 -17.96
CA GLN A 102 -8.55 2.59 -18.34
C GLN A 102 -8.64 2.94 -19.82
N VAL A 103 -7.73 3.81 -20.30
CA VAL A 103 -7.66 4.23 -21.70
C VAL A 103 -7.53 3.00 -22.63
N LEU A 104 -6.65 2.06 -22.28
CA LEU A 104 -6.45 0.85 -23.06
C LEU A 104 -7.67 -0.06 -23.03
N THR A 105 -8.34 -0.17 -21.88
CA THR A 105 -9.55 -1.00 -21.73
C THR A 105 -10.68 -0.48 -22.61
N GLU A 106 -10.90 0.83 -22.65
CA GLU A 106 -11.91 1.46 -23.51
C GLU A 106 -11.59 1.28 -24.98
N TYR A 107 -10.33 1.51 -25.38
CA TYR A 107 -9.90 1.26 -26.75
C TYR A 107 -10.14 -0.20 -27.17
N LEU A 108 -9.74 -1.16 -26.33
CA LEU A 108 -9.98 -2.58 -26.59
C LEU A 108 -11.48 -2.94 -26.62
N PHE A 109 -12.30 -2.26 -25.82
CA PHE A 109 -13.75 -2.42 -25.83
C PHE A 109 -14.36 -1.94 -27.16
N GLN A 110 -13.89 -0.82 -27.69
CA GLN A 110 -14.30 -0.34 -29.03
C GLN A 110 -13.90 -1.35 -30.12
N VAL A 111 -12.68 -1.90 -30.07
CA VAL A 111 -12.22 -2.97 -30.98
C VAL A 111 -13.15 -4.18 -30.92
N LYS A 112 -13.44 -4.66 -29.71
CA LYS A 112 -14.33 -5.81 -29.48
C LYS A 112 -15.73 -5.55 -30.07
N THR A 113 -16.28 -4.36 -29.83
CA THR A 113 -17.62 -3.98 -30.28
C THR A 113 -17.67 -3.87 -31.81
N ALA A 114 -16.67 -3.23 -32.42
CA ALA A 114 -16.57 -3.10 -33.87
C ALA A 114 -16.49 -4.47 -34.56
N MET A 115 -15.62 -5.37 -34.06
CA MET A 115 -15.49 -6.73 -34.57
C MET A 115 -16.80 -7.52 -34.49
N ARG A 116 -17.53 -7.41 -33.37
CA ARG A 116 -18.81 -8.09 -33.17
C ARG A 116 -19.92 -7.55 -34.08
N ALA A 117 -19.79 -6.32 -34.56
CA ALA A 117 -20.74 -5.70 -35.49
C ALA A 117 -20.52 -6.11 -36.96
N ILE A 118 -19.35 -6.67 -37.32
CA ILE A 118 -19.02 -7.06 -38.71
C ILE A 118 -20.06 -8.05 -39.27
N PRO A 119 -20.40 -9.16 -38.59
CA PRO A 119 -21.37 -10.11 -39.13
C PRO A 119 -22.72 -9.45 -39.38
N SER A 120 -23.19 -8.59 -38.47
CA SER A 120 -24.46 -7.87 -38.61
C SER A 120 -24.48 -6.87 -39.77
N LYS A 121 -23.32 -6.36 -40.20
CA LYS A 121 -23.21 -5.45 -41.35
C LYS A 121 -23.03 -6.21 -42.67
N ALA A 122 -22.20 -7.24 -42.66
CA ALA A 122 -21.81 -7.97 -43.87
C ALA A 122 -22.72 -9.17 -44.20
N TYR A 123 -23.69 -9.53 -43.34
CA TYR A 123 -24.46 -10.79 -43.52
C TYR A 123 -25.16 -10.89 -44.88
N LEU A 124 -25.71 -9.80 -45.42
CA LEU A 124 -26.40 -9.83 -46.72
C LEU A 124 -25.43 -10.05 -47.87
N GLU A 125 -24.29 -9.37 -47.83
CA GLU A 125 -23.27 -9.48 -48.89
C GLU A 125 -22.58 -10.85 -48.84
N LEU A 126 -22.35 -11.38 -47.64
CA LEU A 126 -21.84 -12.73 -47.42
C LEU A 126 -22.86 -13.79 -47.86
N PHE A 127 -24.14 -13.59 -47.57
CA PHE A 127 -25.21 -14.52 -47.98
C PHE A 127 -25.40 -14.56 -49.50
N ALA A 128 -25.12 -13.45 -50.19
CA ALA A 128 -25.22 -13.38 -51.65
C ALA A 128 -24.09 -14.12 -52.38
N GLN A 129 -22.99 -14.47 -51.69
CA GLN A 129 -21.87 -15.19 -52.31
C GLN A 129 -22.18 -16.67 -52.51
N THR A 130 -21.83 -17.18 -53.69
CA THR A 130 -22.01 -18.59 -54.06
C THR A 130 -20.72 -19.40 -54.04
N ASP A 131 -19.55 -18.76 -54.12
CA ASP A 131 -18.23 -19.39 -53.97
C ASP A 131 -17.65 -19.13 -52.56
N ALA A 132 -17.14 -20.19 -51.93
CA ALA A 132 -16.47 -20.13 -50.64
C ALA A 132 -15.20 -19.27 -50.67
N LYS A 133 -14.53 -19.17 -51.84
CA LYS A 133 -13.36 -18.30 -52.00
C LYS A 133 -13.74 -16.83 -51.90
N ASP A 134 -14.77 -16.43 -52.64
CA ASP A 134 -15.26 -15.05 -52.69
C ASP A 134 -15.86 -14.64 -51.34
N LEU A 135 -16.54 -15.56 -50.65
CA LEU A 135 -17.01 -15.36 -49.27
C LEU A 135 -15.87 -15.01 -48.31
N ARG A 136 -14.77 -15.79 -48.34
CA ARG A 136 -13.62 -15.58 -47.46
C ARG A 136 -12.94 -14.25 -47.76
N ASP A 137 -12.74 -13.95 -49.04
CA ASP A 137 -12.03 -12.74 -49.46
C ASP A 137 -12.87 -11.47 -49.14
N LEU A 138 -14.20 -11.54 -49.25
CA LEU A 138 -15.13 -10.50 -48.81
C LEU A 138 -15.11 -10.29 -47.28
N LEU A 139 -15.20 -11.37 -46.51
CA LEU A 139 -15.14 -11.30 -45.04
C LEU A 139 -13.82 -10.69 -44.57
N LYS A 140 -12.70 -11.10 -45.17
CA LYS A 140 -11.38 -10.55 -44.88
C LYS A 140 -11.33 -9.06 -45.18
N THR A 141 -11.86 -8.65 -46.33
CA THR A 141 -11.90 -7.23 -46.74
C THR A 141 -12.70 -6.39 -45.75
N GLU A 142 -13.86 -6.86 -45.28
CA GLU A 142 -14.66 -6.13 -44.30
C GLU A 142 -14.03 -6.10 -42.89
N ILE A 143 -13.31 -7.15 -42.48
CA ILE A 143 -12.49 -7.12 -41.26
C ILE A 143 -11.36 -6.09 -41.40
N ASP A 144 -10.60 -6.14 -42.48
CA ASP A 144 -9.49 -5.21 -42.69
C ASP A 144 -10.00 -3.76 -42.72
N LYS A 145 -11.11 -3.49 -43.44
CA LYS A 145 -11.73 -2.16 -43.52
C LYS A 145 -12.20 -1.64 -42.16
N THR A 146 -12.85 -2.48 -41.36
CA THR A 146 -13.29 -2.07 -40.00
C THR A 146 -12.12 -1.82 -39.06
N LEU A 147 -11.06 -2.63 -39.14
CA LEU A 147 -9.82 -2.41 -38.39
C LEU A 147 -9.09 -1.14 -38.83
N TYR A 148 -8.99 -0.89 -40.14
CA TYR A 148 -8.40 0.34 -40.67
C TYR A 148 -9.19 1.57 -40.23
N GLN A 149 -10.53 1.50 -40.27
CA GLN A 149 -11.37 2.60 -39.82
C GLN A 149 -11.18 2.89 -38.33
N LEU A 150 -11.08 1.84 -37.51
CA LEU A 150 -10.84 1.98 -36.08
C LEU A 150 -9.44 2.52 -35.76
N GLY A 151 -8.41 2.06 -36.49
CA GLY A 151 -7.05 2.58 -36.34
C GLY A 151 -6.84 3.98 -36.92
N SER A 152 -7.76 4.45 -37.79
CA SER A 152 -7.77 5.82 -38.33
C SER A 152 -8.63 6.78 -37.52
N MET A 153 -9.38 6.27 -36.54
CA MET A 153 -10.16 7.09 -35.63
C MET A 153 -9.18 7.72 -34.65
N GLU A 154 -9.13 9.05 -34.57
CA GLU A 154 -8.36 9.71 -33.51
C GLU A 154 -8.97 9.27 -32.18
N PHE A 155 -8.16 8.59 -31.37
CA PHE A 155 -8.55 8.24 -30.02
C PHE A 155 -8.55 9.52 -29.20
N GLU A 156 -9.74 10.08 -29.00
CA GLU A 156 -9.93 11.18 -28.06
C GLU A 156 -9.85 10.62 -26.65
N LEU A 157 -8.98 11.23 -25.83
CA LEU A 157 -8.90 10.87 -24.42
C LEU A 157 -10.28 11.11 -23.78
N PRO A 158 -10.83 10.13 -23.06
CA PRO A 158 -12.07 10.32 -22.32
C PRO A 158 -11.91 11.53 -21.40
N THR A 159 -12.93 12.37 -21.33
CA THR A 159 -12.96 13.45 -20.35
C THR A 159 -13.04 12.86 -18.94
N ASP A 160 -12.48 13.56 -17.94
CA ASP A 160 -12.50 13.13 -16.53
C ASP A 160 -13.91 12.76 -16.01
N GLU A 161 -14.95 13.31 -16.64
CA GLU A 161 -16.37 13.07 -16.35
C GLU A 161 -16.87 11.73 -16.92
N GLU A 162 -16.42 11.34 -18.12
CA GLU A 162 -16.77 10.05 -18.75
C GLU A 162 -16.10 8.86 -18.04
N ILE A 163 -14.91 9.09 -17.48
CA ILE A 163 -14.13 8.10 -16.72
C ILE A 163 -14.91 7.54 -15.51
N LEU A 164 -15.74 8.36 -14.85
CA LEU A 164 -16.51 7.97 -13.67
C LEU A 164 -17.77 7.16 -14.01
N GLU A 165 -18.28 7.27 -15.24
CA GLU A 165 -19.51 6.60 -15.66
C GLU A 165 -19.24 5.15 -16.06
N TYR A 166 -18.13 4.88 -16.77
CA TYR A 166 -17.74 3.53 -17.21
C TYR A 166 -17.39 2.55 -16.08
N GLY A 167 -16.83 3.04 -14.96
CA GLY A 167 -16.53 2.22 -13.79
C GLY A 167 -17.78 1.58 -13.16
N ASN A 168 -18.94 2.22 -13.31
CA ASN A 168 -20.21 1.74 -12.75
C ASN A 168 -20.94 0.74 -13.65
N GLU A 169 -20.75 0.80 -14.98
CA GLU A 169 -21.40 -0.12 -15.94
C GLU A 169 -20.69 -1.47 -16.05
N GLN A 170 -19.36 -1.49 -15.94
CA GLN A 170 -18.56 -2.71 -15.97
C GLN A 170 -18.89 -3.64 -14.78
N ASN A 171 -19.10 -3.08 -13.59
CA ASN A 171 -19.38 -3.86 -12.37
C ASN A 171 -20.68 -4.69 -12.50
N LYS A 172 -21.67 -4.22 -13.27
CA LYS A 172 -22.89 -4.98 -13.56
C LYS A 172 -22.69 -6.12 -14.56
N THR A 173 -21.74 -5.96 -15.49
CA THR A 173 -21.50 -6.96 -16.55
C THR A 173 -20.66 -8.13 -16.02
N TYR A 174 -19.79 -7.91 -15.03
CA TYR A 174 -18.95 -8.96 -14.45
C TYR A 174 -19.69 -9.91 -13.50
N GLU A 175 -20.73 -9.47 -12.79
CA GLU A 175 -21.54 -10.37 -11.95
C GLU A 175 -22.32 -11.38 -12.79
N ASP A 176 -22.91 -10.95 -13.92
CA ASP A 176 -23.81 -11.76 -14.75
C ASP A 176 -23.12 -12.95 -15.47
N ILE A 177 -21.80 -12.85 -15.70
CA ILE A 177 -21.03 -13.90 -16.38
C ILE A 177 -20.68 -15.05 -15.40
N THR A 178 -20.60 -14.77 -14.10
CA THR A 178 -20.18 -15.77 -13.10
C THR A 178 -21.29 -16.75 -12.73
N GLU A 179 -22.56 -16.42 -12.98
CA GLU A 179 -23.70 -17.25 -12.59
C GLU A 179 -24.09 -18.31 -13.64
N SER A 180 -23.67 -18.16 -14.91
CA SER A 180 -24.07 -19.05 -16.02
C SER A 180 -23.08 -20.17 -16.39
N THR A 181 -22.00 -20.38 -15.62
CA THR A 181 -20.97 -21.40 -15.96
C THR A 181 -21.03 -22.67 -15.09
N THR A 182 -22.22 -23.05 -14.62
CA THR A 182 -22.47 -24.40 -14.06
C THR A 182 -23.73 -24.96 -14.69
N ASP A 183 -23.58 -25.64 -15.82
CA ASP A 183 -24.26 -26.90 -16.16
C ASP A 183 -24.21 -27.13 -17.67
N ASN A 184 -23.20 -27.89 -18.11
CA ASN A 184 -23.41 -28.78 -19.25
C ASN A 184 -22.46 -29.98 -19.15
N THR A 185 -22.92 -31.00 -18.42
CA THR A 185 -22.30 -32.32 -18.38
C THR A 185 -22.28 -32.92 -19.79
N THR A 186 -21.09 -33.11 -20.34
CA THR A 186 -20.87 -33.85 -21.59
C THR A 186 -21.32 -35.30 -21.42
N ALA A 187 -22.38 -35.70 -22.13
CA ALA A 187 -22.75 -37.09 -22.30
C ALA A 187 -21.81 -37.74 -23.33
N GLU A 188 -20.87 -38.55 -22.86
CA GLU A 188 -20.12 -39.48 -23.71
C GLU A 188 -21.07 -40.58 -24.19
N ASN A 189 -21.19 -40.72 -25.51
CA ASN A 189 -21.95 -41.78 -26.15
C ASN A 189 -20.93 -42.76 -26.78
N PRO A 190 -20.76 -43.99 -26.29
CA PRO A 190 -20.01 -45.01 -26.99
C PRO A 190 -20.98 -46.01 -27.64
N GLU A 191 -20.82 -46.23 -28.94
CA GLU A 191 -20.97 -47.52 -29.64
C GLU A 191 -21.14 -47.24 -31.13
N TYR A 192 -20.31 -47.87 -31.96
CA TYR A 192 -20.79 -48.78 -33.00
C TYR A 192 -19.65 -49.75 -33.35
N GLU A 193 -19.93 -51.03 -33.13
CA GLU A 193 -19.28 -52.20 -33.75
C GLU A 193 -20.00 -52.52 -35.07
#